data_AF-A0A2E2BXN3-F1
#
_entry.id   AF-A0A2E2BXN3-F1
#
_cell.length_a   1.000
_cell.length_b   1.000
_cell.length_c   1.000
_cell.angle_alpha   90.00
_cell.angle_beta   90.00
_cell.angle_gamma   90.00
#
_symmetry.space_group_name_H-M   'P 1'
#
loop_
_entity.id
_entity.type
_entity.pdbx_description
1 polymer ?
#
loop_
_entity_poly.entity_id
_entity_poly.type
_entity_poly.pdbx_seq_one_letter_code
_entity_poly.pdbx_strand_id
1 'polypeptide(L)'
;MITFYERRTQAHIERVQRNLSLLAEQWECGAELLARAEVHDASKYGPEERVPYIWLTEFHRCRWRKIPFQYPPGMEERVQSAIRHHVTSNRHHPEFHNDPNEMTDIDLIEMVCDWTAMSEEFGQDEGSARGWAERTIGHRVPFNDEKTQFVFAVIEQLDRLRTSDGVGDKEQ
;
A
#
# COMPACT_ATOMS: atom_id res chain seq x y z
N MET A 1 5.97 8.57 -19.24
CA MET A 1 6.62 7.93 -18.08
C MET A 1 6.44 8.79 -16.82
N ILE A 2 7.08 9.96 -16.69
CA ILE A 2 7.01 10.81 -15.47
C ILE A 2 5.56 11.15 -15.05
N THR A 3 4.78 11.80 -15.91
CA THR A 3 3.37 12.16 -15.58
C THR A 3 2.50 10.94 -15.24
N PHE A 4 2.80 9.78 -15.83
CA PHE A 4 2.05 8.56 -15.51
C PHE A 4 2.43 8.03 -14.14
N TYR A 5 3.72 8.06 -13.79
CA TYR A 5 4.20 7.75 -12.44
C TYR A 5 3.56 8.68 -11.42
N GLU A 6 3.66 10.00 -11.60
CA GLU A 6 3.08 10.98 -10.67
C GLU A 6 1.59 10.76 -10.46
N ARG A 7 0.82 10.59 -11.54
CA ARG A 7 -0.61 10.33 -11.44
C ARG A 7 -0.92 9.02 -10.71
N ARG A 8 -0.19 7.93 -11.00
CA ARG A 8 -0.44 6.61 -10.41
C ARG A 8 -0.06 6.61 -8.93
N THR A 9 1.10 7.15 -8.57
CA THR A 9 1.57 7.24 -7.19
C THR A 9 0.68 8.15 -6.36
N GLN A 10 0.27 9.30 -6.89
CA GLN A 10 -0.68 10.18 -6.20
C GLN A 10 -2.03 9.49 -5.97
N ALA A 11 -2.58 8.80 -6.98
CA ALA A 11 -3.84 8.07 -6.83
C ALA A 11 -3.75 6.90 -5.83
N HIS A 12 -2.58 6.26 -5.68
CA HIS A 12 -2.33 5.27 -4.64
C HIS A 12 -2.39 5.92 -3.25
N ILE A 13 -1.61 6.98 -3.05
CA ILE A 13 -1.56 7.71 -1.78
C ILE A 13 -2.96 8.21 -1.38
N GLU A 14 -3.75 8.74 -2.32
CA GLU A 14 -5.12 9.17 -2.06
C GLU A 14 -6.06 8.04 -1.63
N ARG A 15 -5.88 6.82 -2.15
CA ARG A 15 -6.62 5.63 -1.68
C ARG A 15 -6.23 5.27 -0.26
N VAL A 16 -4.94 5.24 0.04
CA VAL A 16 -4.44 4.95 1.38
C VAL A 16 -4.93 6.00 2.38
N GLN A 17 -4.87 7.28 2.03
CA GLN A 17 -5.36 8.39 2.83
C GLN A 17 -6.86 8.26 3.15
N ARG A 18 -7.67 7.95 2.14
CA ARG A 18 -9.11 7.70 2.34
C ARG A 18 -9.34 6.51 3.27
N ASN A 19 -8.67 5.39 3.04
CA ASN A 19 -8.84 4.17 3.84
C ASN A 19 -8.40 4.38 5.31
N LEU A 20 -7.29 5.11 5.52
CA LEU A 20 -6.84 5.50 6.85
C LEU A 20 -7.83 6.45 7.54
N SER A 21 -8.42 7.39 6.79
CA SER A 21 -9.41 8.33 7.35
C SER A 21 -10.65 7.61 7.86
N LEU A 22 -11.16 6.62 7.11
CA LEU A 22 -12.29 5.79 7.54
C LEU A 22 -12.01 5.07 8.87
N LEU A 23 -10.80 4.51 9.02
CA LEU A 23 -10.41 3.83 10.24
C LEU A 23 -10.06 4.81 11.36
N ALA A 24 -9.55 6.01 11.06
CA ALA A 24 -9.19 6.99 12.08
C ALA A 24 -10.39 7.37 12.98
N GLU A 25 -11.60 7.35 12.45
CA GLU A 25 -12.82 7.63 13.23
C GLU A 25 -13.20 6.51 14.19
N GLN A 26 -12.66 5.30 14.00
CA GLN A 26 -13.03 4.09 14.76
C GLN A 26 -11.99 3.68 15.80
N TRP A 27 -10.81 4.28 15.78
CA TRP A 27 -9.67 3.87 16.60
C TRP A 27 -9.16 5.02 17.47
N GLU A 28 -8.76 4.73 18.70
CA GLU A 28 -8.21 5.74 19.63
C GLU A 28 -6.95 6.42 19.07
N CYS A 29 -6.18 5.71 18.26
CA CYS A 29 -4.99 6.22 17.58
C CYS A 29 -5.31 7.00 16.28
N GLY A 30 -6.56 7.41 16.06
CA GLY A 30 -7.00 8.06 14.82
C GLY A 30 -6.18 9.29 14.41
N ALA A 31 -5.76 10.12 15.37
CA ALA A 31 -4.91 11.27 15.08
C ALA A 31 -3.53 10.87 14.50
N GLU A 32 -2.95 9.76 14.98
CA GLU A 32 -1.69 9.24 14.45
C GLU A 32 -1.89 8.59 13.08
N LEU A 33 -3.01 7.91 12.84
CA LEU A 33 -3.36 7.37 11.53
C LEU A 33 -3.46 8.47 10.46
N LEU A 34 -4.11 9.60 10.79
CA LEU A 34 -4.18 10.75 9.89
C LEU A 34 -2.80 11.38 9.64
N ALA A 35 -1.97 11.52 10.68
CA ALA A 35 -0.60 12.02 10.52
C ALA A 35 0.24 11.12 9.62
N ARG A 36 0.09 9.80 9.71
CA ARG A 36 0.77 8.83 8.83
C ARG A 36 0.25 8.90 7.41
N ALA A 37 -1.04 9.12 7.22
CA ALA A 37 -1.66 9.30 5.91
C ALA A 37 -1.05 10.47 5.12
N GLU A 38 -0.68 11.56 5.79
CA GLU A 38 -0.04 12.73 5.17
C GLU A 38 1.34 12.43 4.57
N VAL A 39 2.08 11.51 5.20
CA VAL A 39 3.46 11.19 4.83
C VAL A 39 3.61 9.81 4.17
N HIS A 40 2.51 9.07 4.00
CA HIS A 40 2.51 7.76 3.38
C HIS A 40 3.20 7.81 2.00
N ASP A 41 4.18 6.93 1.81
CA ASP A 41 4.98 6.82 0.59
C ASP A 41 5.68 8.11 0.12
N ALA A 42 5.86 9.11 1.00
CA ALA A 42 6.57 10.35 0.67
C ALA A 42 8.00 10.11 0.15
N SER A 43 8.64 9.03 0.64
CA SER A 43 9.94 8.54 0.18
C SER A 43 10.03 8.30 -1.33
N LYS A 44 8.91 7.95 -2.00
CA LYS A 44 8.86 7.77 -3.46
C LYS A 44 9.23 9.04 -4.22
N TYR A 45 9.01 10.22 -3.63
CA TYR A 45 9.35 11.50 -4.24
C TYR A 45 10.81 11.95 -3.95
N GLY A 46 11.53 11.22 -3.09
CA GLY A 46 12.92 11.46 -2.74
C GLY A 46 13.93 11.00 -3.79
N PRO A 47 15.21 11.44 -3.67
CA PRO A 47 16.26 11.14 -4.64
C PRO A 47 16.62 9.65 -4.74
N GLU A 48 16.39 8.87 -3.68
CA GLU A 48 16.65 7.43 -3.60
C GLU A 48 15.67 6.62 -4.46
N GLU A 49 14.41 7.06 -4.53
CA GLU A 49 13.31 6.27 -5.09
C GLU A 49 12.74 6.83 -6.39
N ARG A 50 12.67 8.16 -6.54
CA ARG A 50 11.86 8.80 -7.60
C ARG A 50 12.22 8.32 -8.99
N VAL A 51 13.50 8.42 -9.38
CA VAL A 51 13.94 8.04 -10.73
C VAL A 51 13.76 6.54 -10.99
N PRO A 52 14.20 5.62 -10.09
CA PRO A 52 13.95 4.20 -10.29
C PRO A 52 12.46 3.83 -10.33
N TYR A 53 11.61 4.40 -9.47
CA TYR A 53 10.17 4.10 -9.48
C TYR A 53 9.44 4.64 -10.71
N ILE A 54 9.91 5.75 -11.29
CA ILE A 54 9.45 6.22 -12.61
C ILE A 54 9.65 5.12 -13.67
N TRP A 55 10.82 4.48 -13.69
CA TRP A 55 11.14 3.39 -14.61
C TRP A 55 10.40 2.09 -14.29
N LEU A 56 10.31 1.72 -13.00
CA LEU A 56 9.54 0.54 -12.56
C LEU A 56 8.07 0.65 -12.95
N THR A 57 7.49 1.84 -12.78
CA THR A 57 6.10 2.12 -13.16
C THR A 57 5.90 2.03 -14.67
N GLU A 58 6.86 2.51 -15.47
CA GLU A 58 6.84 2.34 -16.92
C GLU A 58 6.94 0.86 -17.32
N PHE A 59 7.83 0.10 -16.68
CA PHE A 59 7.96 -1.34 -16.90
C PHE A 59 6.62 -2.07 -16.69
N HIS A 60 5.93 -1.79 -15.58
CA HIS A 60 4.60 -2.37 -15.33
C HIS A 60 3.58 -1.93 -16.37
N ARG A 61 3.56 -0.64 -16.75
CA ARG A 61 2.68 -0.12 -17.80
C ARG A 61 2.90 -0.82 -19.14
N CYS A 62 4.14 -0.99 -19.56
CA CYS A 62 4.50 -1.71 -20.78
C CYS A 62 4.08 -3.17 -20.71
N ARG A 63 4.32 -3.85 -19.58
CA ARG A 63 3.90 -5.23 -19.35
C ARG A 63 2.39 -5.40 -19.49
N TRP A 64 1.58 -4.54 -18.88
CA TRP A 64 0.11 -4.59 -19.01
C TRP A 64 -0.36 -4.41 -20.45
N ARG A 65 0.32 -3.54 -21.21
CA ARG A 65 0.02 -3.26 -22.61
C ARG A 65 0.66 -4.24 -23.58
N LYS A 66 1.37 -5.26 -23.09
CA LYS A 66 2.13 -6.24 -23.89
C LYS A 66 3.15 -5.58 -24.83
N ILE A 67 3.73 -4.47 -24.39
CA ILE A 67 4.78 -3.73 -25.10
C ILE A 67 6.14 -4.22 -24.59
N PRO A 68 7.07 -4.66 -25.46
CA PRO A 68 8.42 -4.98 -25.05
C PRO A 68 9.10 -3.79 -24.38
N PHE A 69 9.81 -4.04 -23.28
CA PHE A 69 10.49 -3.00 -22.52
C PHE A 69 11.82 -3.54 -22.00
N GLN A 70 12.85 -2.70 -22.05
CA GLN A 70 14.15 -2.97 -21.45
C GLN A 70 14.59 -1.75 -20.66
N TYR A 71 15.08 -1.97 -19.44
CA TYR A 71 15.69 -0.93 -18.65
C TYR A 71 16.96 -0.38 -19.33
N PRO A 72 17.27 0.93 -19.17
CA PRO A 72 18.60 1.44 -19.48
C PRO A 72 19.69 0.70 -18.68
N PRO A 73 20.95 0.67 -19.16
CA PRO A 73 22.05 0.05 -18.43
C PRO A 73 22.15 0.56 -16.98
N GLY A 74 22.28 -0.38 -16.03
CA GLY A 74 22.36 -0.09 -14.59
C GLY A 74 21.05 0.32 -13.91
N MET A 75 19.94 0.51 -14.66
CA MET A 75 18.68 0.95 -14.05
C MET A 75 17.98 -0.16 -13.26
N GLU A 76 18.11 -1.42 -13.69
CA GLU A 76 17.51 -2.55 -12.95
C GLU A 76 18.05 -2.66 -11.52
N GLU A 77 19.36 -2.52 -11.33
CA GLU A 77 19.99 -2.51 -10.01
C GLU A 77 19.49 -1.34 -9.16
N ARG A 78 19.36 -0.15 -9.75
CA ARG A 78 18.80 1.03 -9.07
C ARG A 78 17.34 0.83 -8.67
N VAL A 79 16.54 0.14 -9.49
CA VAL A 79 15.16 -0.25 -9.15
C VAL A 79 15.16 -1.19 -7.96
N GLN A 80 16.02 -2.21 -7.93
CA GLN A 80 16.11 -3.11 -6.78
C GLN A 80 16.56 -2.37 -5.50
N SER A 81 17.50 -1.44 -5.62
CA SER A 81 17.94 -0.59 -4.51
C SER A 81 16.81 0.30 -3.99
N ALA A 82 16.02 0.89 -4.88
CA ALA A 82 14.89 1.75 -4.52
C ALA A 82 13.76 0.95 -3.85
N ILE A 83 13.45 -0.26 -4.35
CA ILE A 83 12.47 -1.15 -3.70
C ILE A 83 12.93 -1.49 -2.29
N ARG A 84 14.21 -1.83 -2.12
CA ARG A 84 14.79 -2.11 -0.79
C ARG A 84 14.70 -0.90 0.13
N HIS A 85 15.10 0.28 -0.35
CA HIS A 85 15.00 1.53 0.42
C HIS A 85 13.57 1.76 0.88
N HIS A 86 12.59 1.60 -0.02
CA HIS A 86 11.18 1.78 0.26
C HIS A 86 10.67 0.86 1.37
N VAL A 87 10.86 -0.46 1.23
CA VAL A 87 10.33 -1.42 2.21
C VAL A 87 11.09 -1.41 3.55
N THR A 88 12.31 -0.87 3.59
CA THR A 88 13.11 -0.78 4.83
C THR A 88 13.07 0.59 5.49
N SER A 89 12.49 1.61 4.86
CA SER A 89 12.39 2.98 5.40
C SER A 89 10.97 3.36 5.83
N ASN A 90 9.95 2.60 5.42
CA ASN A 90 8.55 2.90 5.71
C ASN A 90 7.97 1.80 6.62
N ARG A 91 7.54 2.18 7.83
CA ARG A 91 7.15 1.27 8.92
C ARG A 91 5.95 0.36 8.64
N HIS A 92 5.11 0.70 7.66
CA HIS A 92 3.99 -0.15 7.26
C HIS A 92 4.42 -1.38 6.45
N HIS A 93 5.68 -1.45 6.01
CA HIS A 93 6.23 -2.66 5.41
C HIS A 93 6.84 -3.56 6.49
N PRO A 94 6.54 -4.88 6.49
CA PRO A 94 7.16 -5.84 7.40
C PRO A 94 8.69 -5.81 7.41
N GLU A 95 9.32 -5.54 6.26
CA GLU A 95 10.78 -5.50 6.08
C GLU A 95 11.47 -4.31 6.78
N PHE A 96 10.72 -3.32 7.26
CA PHE A 96 11.25 -2.28 8.14
C PHE A 96 11.64 -2.86 9.50
N HIS A 97 10.93 -3.89 9.95
CA HIS A 97 11.07 -4.46 11.29
C HIS A 97 12.05 -5.63 11.28
N ASN A 98 12.75 -5.85 12.39
CA ASN A 98 13.63 -7.01 12.52
C ASN A 98 12.80 -8.31 12.56
N ASP A 99 11.63 -8.23 13.20
CA ASP A 99 10.58 -9.24 13.14
C ASP A 99 9.25 -8.57 12.77
N PRO A 100 8.53 -9.03 11.73
CA PRO A 100 7.19 -8.52 11.39
C PRO A 100 6.19 -8.51 12.56
N ASN A 101 6.39 -9.35 13.57
CA ASN A 101 5.56 -9.38 14.77
C ASN A 101 5.78 -8.18 15.71
N GLU A 102 6.81 -7.36 15.47
CA GLU A 102 7.06 -6.10 16.18
C GLU A 102 6.25 -4.93 15.63
N MET A 103 5.57 -5.11 14.48
CA MET A 103 4.68 -4.09 13.91
C MET A 103 3.61 -3.66 14.93
N THR A 104 3.49 -2.36 15.15
CA THR A 104 2.44 -1.83 16.02
C THR A 104 1.08 -1.93 15.33
N ASP A 105 0.00 -1.77 16.09
CA ASP A 105 -1.37 -1.76 15.53
C ASP A 105 -1.51 -0.70 14.44
N ILE A 106 -0.86 0.45 14.62
CA ILE A 106 -0.83 1.55 13.64
C ILE A 106 -0.07 1.16 12.37
N ASP A 107 1.05 0.43 12.50
CA ASP A 107 1.81 -0.09 11.36
C ASP A 107 0.97 -1.09 10.54
N LEU A 108 0.24 -1.97 11.23
CA LEU A 108 -0.62 -2.99 10.60
C LEU A 108 -1.86 -2.36 9.96
N ILE A 109 -2.47 -1.34 10.58
CA ILE A 109 -3.59 -0.61 10.00
C ILE A 109 -3.17 0.07 8.71
N GLU A 110 -2.04 0.79 8.71
CA GLU A 110 -1.52 1.43 7.48
C GLU A 110 -1.19 0.38 6.40
N MET A 111 -0.58 -0.75 6.77
CA MET A 111 -0.31 -1.85 5.85
C MET A 111 -1.59 -2.40 5.21
N VAL A 112 -2.67 -2.57 5.98
CA VAL A 112 -3.97 -3.00 5.45
C VAL A 112 -4.52 -1.96 4.47
N CYS A 113 -4.40 -0.67 4.79
CA CYS A 113 -4.83 0.41 3.90
C CYS A 113 -4.03 0.44 2.59
N ASP A 114 -2.72 0.20 2.64
CA ASP A 114 -1.84 0.06 1.47
C ASP A 114 -2.24 -1.12 0.59
N TRP A 115 -2.43 -2.31 1.17
CA TRP A 115 -2.87 -3.50 0.43
C TRP A 115 -4.26 -3.31 -0.19
N THR A 116 -5.17 -2.66 0.54
CA THR A 116 -6.52 -2.34 0.05
C THR A 116 -6.44 -1.38 -1.14
N ALA A 117 -5.60 -0.34 -1.07
CA ALA A 117 -5.38 0.61 -2.16
C ALA A 117 -4.86 -0.07 -3.44
N MET A 118 -4.01 -1.08 -3.31
CA MET A 118 -3.54 -1.89 -4.45
C MET A 118 -4.67 -2.77 -5.03
N SER A 119 -5.48 -3.42 -4.19
CA SER A 119 -6.66 -4.18 -4.64
C SER A 119 -7.66 -3.29 -5.39
N GLU A 120 -7.90 -2.08 -4.88
CA GLU A 120 -8.73 -1.06 -5.53
C GLU A 120 -8.18 -0.63 -6.89
N GLU A 121 -6.86 -0.42 -7.01
CA GLU A 121 -6.23 -0.07 -8.29
C GLU A 121 -6.44 -1.16 -9.35
N PHE A 122 -6.32 -2.42 -8.95
CA PHE A 122 -6.40 -3.56 -9.87
C PHE A 122 -7.81 -4.11 -10.09
N GLY A 123 -8.82 -3.62 -9.36
CA GLY A 123 -10.17 -4.18 -9.38
C GLY A 123 -10.21 -5.64 -8.95
N GLN A 124 -9.36 -6.01 -7.99
CA GLN A 124 -9.27 -7.38 -7.45
C GLN A 124 -10.05 -7.49 -6.16
N ASP A 125 -10.67 -8.65 -5.92
CA ASP A 125 -11.32 -8.99 -4.66
C ASP A 125 -12.28 -7.89 -4.16
N GLU A 126 -13.01 -7.23 -5.08
CA GLU A 126 -13.93 -6.10 -4.80
C GLU A 126 -13.26 -4.89 -4.10
N GLY A 127 -11.94 -4.76 -4.26
CA GLY A 127 -11.12 -3.75 -3.61
C GLY A 127 -10.69 -4.12 -2.18
N SER A 128 -11.00 -5.32 -1.69
CA SER A 128 -10.56 -5.81 -0.39
C SER A 128 -9.11 -6.33 -0.42
N ALA A 129 -8.36 -6.10 0.65
CA ALA A 129 -7.04 -6.70 0.86
C ALA A 129 -7.11 -8.21 1.22
N ARG A 130 -8.30 -8.76 1.47
CA ARG A 130 -8.48 -10.12 2.02
C ARG A 130 -7.76 -11.19 1.21
N GLY A 131 -8.00 -11.25 -0.10
CA GLY A 131 -7.40 -12.27 -0.94
C GLY A 131 -5.87 -12.15 -1.02
N TRP A 132 -5.33 -10.92 -0.95
CA TRP A 132 -3.89 -10.71 -0.86
C TRP A 132 -3.32 -11.18 0.48
N ALA A 133 -3.98 -10.87 1.60
CA ALA A 133 -3.58 -11.29 2.93
C ALA A 133 -3.55 -12.83 3.04
N GLU A 134 -4.58 -13.52 2.57
CA GLU A 134 -4.67 -15.00 2.56
C GLU A 134 -3.53 -15.67 1.77
N ARG A 135 -3.01 -15.02 0.72
CA ARG A 135 -1.89 -15.55 -0.09
C ARG A 135 -0.51 -15.21 0.49
N THR A 136 -0.43 -14.24 1.38
CA THR A 136 0.84 -13.60 1.76
C THR A 136 1.21 -13.91 3.21
N ILE A 137 0.25 -13.86 4.12
CA ILE A 137 0.47 -14.17 5.55
C ILE A 137 0.80 -15.67 5.70
N GLY A 138 1.82 -15.98 6.49
CA GLY A 138 2.32 -17.35 6.69
C GLY A 138 3.20 -17.89 5.55
N HIS A 139 3.31 -17.16 4.44
CA HIS A 139 4.18 -17.51 3.32
C HIS A 139 5.30 -16.51 3.10
N ARG A 140 4.95 -15.24 2.88
CA ARG A 140 5.89 -14.14 2.64
C ARG A 140 6.04 -13.27 3.89
N VAL A 141 4.96 -13.12 4.65
CA VAL A 141 4.95 -12.33 5.89
C VAL A 141 4.65 -13.26 7.06
N PRO A 142 5.66 -13.64 7.87
CA PRO A 142 5.53 -14.62 8.94
C PRO A 142 4.92 -14.00 10.21
N PHE A 143 3.68 -13.50 10.11
CA PHE A 143 2.92 -13.10 11.29
C PHE A 143 2.52 -14.30 12.14
N ASN A 144 2.52 -14.09 13.46
CA ASN A 144 1.94 -15.00 14.43
C ASN A 144 0.40 -14.91 14.41
N ASP A 145 -0.26 -15.75 15.20
CA ASP A 145 -1.72 -15.84 15.23
C ASP A 145 -2.38 -14.52 15.65
N GLU A 146 -1.79 -13.81 16.61
CA GLU A 146 -2.30 -12.52 17.12
C GLU A 146 -2.30 -11.46 16.02
N LYS A 147 -1.16 -11.27 15.35
CA LYS A 147 -1.01 -10.31 14.25
C LYS A 147 -1.86 -10.69 13.05
N THR A 148 -1.97 -11.98 12.76
CA THR A 148 -2.85 -12.49 11.70
C THR A 148 -4.32 -12.16 11.99
N GLN A 149 -4.80 -12.47 13.20
CA GLN A 149 -6.18 -12.16 13.61
C GLN A 149 -6.45 -10.66 13.55
N PHE A 150 -5.52 -9.84 14.04
CA PHE A 150 -5.63 -8.39 13.99
C PHE A 150 -5.76 -7.87 12.55
N VAL A 151 -4.87 -8.29 11.64
CA VAL A 151 -4.90 -7.88 10.24
C VAL A 151 -6.24 -8.23 9.58
N PHE A 152 -6.75 -9.45 9.78
CA PHE A 152 -8.05 -9.84 9.22
C PHE A 152 -9.23 -9.06 9.83
N ALA A 153 -9.16 -8.72 11.12
CA ALA A 153 -10.18 -7.88 11.76
C ALA A 153 -10.21 -6.46 11.19
N VAL A 154 -9.04 -5.85 10.95
CA VAL A 154 -8.93 -4.52 10.33
C VAL A 154 -9.45 -4.56 8.89
N ILE A 155 -9.11 -5.60 8.11
CA ILE A 155 -9.63 -5.79 6.74
C ILE A 155 -11.17 -5.82 6.77
N GLU A 156 -11.76 -6.66 7.63
CA GLU A 156 -13.21 -6.77 7.74
C GLU A 156 -13.87 -5.45 8.14
N GLN A 157 -13.28 -4.71 9.07
CA GLN A 157 -13.78 -3.41 9.48
C GLN A 157 -13.73 -2.39 8.34
N LEU A 158 -12.60 -2.31 7.63
CA LEU A 158 -12.43 -1.39 6.50
C LEU A 158 -13.40 -1.72 5.36
N ASP A 159 -13.59 -2.99 5.04
CA ASP A 159 -14.54 -3.43 4.00
C ASP A 159 -15.99 -3.01 4.33
N ARG A 160 -16.39 -3.12 5.62
CA ARG A 160 -17.69 -2.63 6.08
C ARG A 160 -17.83 -1.12 5.92
N LEU A 161 -16.83 -0.35 6.38
CA LEU A 161 -16.85 1.11 6.31
C LEU A 161 -16.92 1.62 4.86
N ARG A 162 -16.11 1.03 3.96
CA ARG A 162 -16.11 1.38 2.53
C ARG A 162 -17.46 1.11 1.87
N THR A 163 -18.18 0.08 2.33
CA THR A 163 -19.54 -0.21 1.85
C THR A 163 -20.56 0.79 2.39
N SER A 164 -20.49 1.15 3.67
CA SER A 164 -21.39 2.12 4.30
C SER A 164 -21.24 3.54 3.74
N ASP A 165 -20.00 3.99 3.47
CA ASP A 165 -19.73 5.28 2.83
C ASP A 165 -20.21 5.31 1.37
N GLY A 166 -20.12 4.19 0.65
CA GLY A 166 -20.61 4.07 -0.72
C GLY A 166 -22.14 4.06 -0.88
N VAL A 167 -22.90 3.94 0.21
CA VAL A 167 -24.37 3.99 0.20
C VAL A 167 -24.90 5.44 0.28
N GLY A 168 -24.05 6.42 0.56
CA GLY A 168 -24.43 7.85 0.64
C GLY A 168 -24.56 8.60 -0.70
N ASP A 169 -24.10 8.04 -1.81
CA ASP A 169 -24.00 8.73 -3.12
C ASP A 169 -24.92 8.15 -4.21
N LYS A 170 -25.98 7.43 -3.79
CA LYS A 170 -27.06 6.99 -4.67
C LYS A 170 -28.40 7.55 -4.22
N GLU A 171 -28.55 8.88 -4.20
CA GLU A 171 -29.87 9.53 -4.19
C GLU A 171 -29.78 11.01 -4.60
N GLN A 172 -29.78 11.25 -5.92
CA GLN A 172 -30.63 12.22 -6.67
C GLN A 172 -30.03 12.59 -8.05
#